data_AF-A0A258XFC3-F1
#
_entry.id   AF-A0A258XFC3-F1
#
_cell.length_a   1.000
_cell.length_b   1.000
_cell.length_c   1.000
_cell.angle_alpha   90.00
_cell.angle_beta   90.00
_cell.angle_gamma   90.00
#
_symmetry.space_group_name_H-M   'P 1'
#
loop_
_entity.id
_entity.type
_entity.pdbx_description
1 polymer ?
#
loop_
_entity_poly.entity_id
_entity_poly.type
_entity_poly.pdbx_seq_one_letter_code
_entity_poly.pdbx_strand_id
1 'polypeptide(L)' 'SELAEQGVIPKDAVPQTDGFKPEQSGFIDGQTFNGKQPNAYLAKFTIGLKQGQTVTPACVK' A
#
# COMPACT_ATOMS: atom_id res chain seq x y z
N SER A 1 15.00 -12.92 7.20
CA SER A 1 16.47 -12.92 7.05
C SER A 1 17.11 -13.91 8.01
N GLU A 2 16.67 -13.93 9.27
CA GLU A 2 17.19 -14.78 10.35
C GLU A 2 17.32 -16.28 10.02
N LEU A 3 16.32 -16.90 9.35
CA LEU A 3 16.40 -18.32 8.94
C LEU A 3 17.43 -18.59 7.83
N ALA A 4 17.67 -17.63 6.94
CA ALA A 4 18.68 -17.74 5.88
C ALA A 4 20.09 -17.46 6.40
N GLU A 5 20.21 -16.64 7.45
CA GLU A 5 21.46 -16.39 8.18
C GLU A 5 21.88 -17.60 9.01
N GLN A 6 20.92 -18.31 9.61
CA GLN A 6 21.14 -19.57 10.33
C GLN A 6 21.35 -20.79 9.41
N GLY A 7 21.24 -20.62 8.08
CA GLY A 7 21.45 -21.70 7.11
C GLY A 7 20.30 -22.72 7.01
N VAL A 8 19.15 -22.45 7.63
CA VAL A 8 17.96 -23.31 7.60
C VAL A 8 17.30 -23.31 6.21
N ILE A 9 17.43 -22.19 5.49
CA ILE A 9 16.98 -22.05 4.10
C ILE A 9 18.11 -21.46 3.23
N PRO A 10 18.17 -21.80 1.93
CA PRO A 10 19.08 -21.13 0.99
C PRO A 10 18.81 -19.63 0.95
N LYS A 11 19.87 -18.80 0.93
CA LYS A 11 19.73 -17.34 0.84
C LYS A 11 18.94 -16.91 -0.41
N ASP A 12 19.17 -17.62 -1.51
CA ASP A 12 18.52 -17.34 -2.80
C ASP A 12 17.04 -17.72 -2.82
N ALA A 13 16.57 -18.49 -1.83
CA ALA A 13 15.15 -18.76 -1.65
C ALA A 13 14.40 -17.56 -1.05
N VAL A 14 15.11 -16.55 -0.52
CA VAL A 14 14.51 -15.31 -0.03
C VAL A 14 14.52 -14.28 -1.16
N PRO A 15 13.35 -13.93 -1.72
CA PRO A 15 13.29 -12.96 -2.79
C PRO A 15 13.76 -11.58 -2.30
N GLN A 16 14.62 -10.94 -3.07
CA GLN A 16 14.97 -9.54 -2.87
C GLN A 16 13.84 -8.67 -3.42
N THR A 17 13.16 -7.94 -2.54
CA THR A 17 12.05 -7.06 -2.90
C THR A 17 12.01 -5.89 -1.92
N ASP A 18 11.50 -4.75 -2.37
CA ASP A 18 11.21 -3.60 -1.52
C ASP A 18 9.90 -3.77 -0.73
N GLY A 19 9.21 -4.90 -0.89
CA GLY A 19 7.97 -5.22 -0.21
C GLY A 19 6.72 -4.64 -0.88
N PHE A 20 6.85 -3.93 -2.00
CA PHE A 20 5.72 -3.32 -2.70
C PHE A 20 5.48 -3.98 -4.05
N LYS A 21 4.21 -4.09 -4.44
CA LYS A 21 3.87 -4.39 -5.84
C LYS A 21 4.18 -3.18 -6.72
N PRO A 22 4.49 -3.40 -8.01
CA PRO A 22 4.54 -2.30 -8.99
C PRO A 22 3.18 -1.61 -9.09
N GLU A 23 3.16 -0.42 -9.72
CA GLU A 23 1.92 0.33 -9.91
C GLU A 23 0.85 -0.51 -10.65
N GLN A 24 -0.39 -0.40 -10.21
CA GLN A 24 -1.51 -1.20 -10.72
C GLN A 24 -2.63 -0.30 -11.25
N SER A 25 -3.07 -0.53 -12.47
CA SER A 25 -4.15 0.25 -13.13
C SER A 25 -5.39 -0.60 -13.50
N GLY A 26 -5.42 -1.87 -13.10
CA GLY A 26 -6.51 -2.81 -13.45
C GLY A 26 -7.78 -2.66 -12.61
N PHE A 27 -7.92 -1.57 -11.84
CA PHE A 27 -9.10 -1.33 -11.02
C PHE A 27 -10.24 -0.74 -11.86
N ILE A 28 -11.49 -1.03 -11.46
CA ILE A 28 -12.70 -0.61 -12.17
C ILE A 28 -12.92 0.92 -12.18
N ASP A 29 -12.16 1.66 -11.38
CA ASP A 29 -12.20 3.12 -11.26
C ASP A 29 -11.26 3.85 -12.23
N GLY A 30 -10.41 3.10 -12.95
CA GLY A 30 -9.42 3.66 -13.89
C GLY A 30 -8.26 4.42 -13.25
N GLN A 31 -8.11 4.38 -11.92
CA GLN A 31 -7.04 5.08 -11.20
C GLN A 31 -5.83 4.16 -10.98
N THR A 32 -4.62 4.66 -11.25
CA THR A 32 -3.39 3.91 -10.93
C THR A 32 -3.12 3.94 -9.42
N PHE A 33 -2.98 2.78 -8.80
CA PHE A 33 -2.56 2.59 -7.42
C PHE A 33 -1.04 2.38 -7.34
N ASN A 34 -0.36 3.20 -6.53
CA ASN A 34 1.03 3.01 -6.15
C ASN A 34 1.09 2.65 -4.66
N GLY A 35 1.49 1.41 -4.35
CA GLY A 35 1.55 0.91 -2.98
C GLY A 35 2.52 1.66 -2.06
N LYS A 36 3.51 2.37 -2.64
CA LYS A 36 4.45 3.21 -1.87
C LYS A 36 3.82 4.53 -1.43
N GLN A 37 2.70 4.94 -2.04
CA GLN A 37 2.03 6.21 -1.77
C GLN A 37 0.50 6.01 -1.69
N PRO A 38 0.00 5.22 -0.72
CA PRO A 38 -1.43 4.88 -0.65
C PRO A 38 -2.33 6.13 -0.47
N ASN A 39 -1.88 7.12 0.29
CA ASN A 39 -2.64 8.36 0.50
C ASN A 39 -2.79 9.18 -0.80
N ALA A 40 -1.82 9.12 -1.72
CA ALA A 40 -1.91 9.79 -3.00
C ALA A 40 -3.00 9.17 -3.89
N TYR A 41 -3.26 7.87 -3.76
CA TYR A 41 -4.38 7.21 -4.45
C TYR A 41 -5.73 7.65 -3.86
N LEU A 42 -5.87 7.69 -2.54
CA LEU A 42 -7.10 8.16 -1.87
C LEU A 42 -7.47 9.61 -2.26
N ALA A 43 -6.47 10.47 -2.46
CA ALA A 43 -6.69 11.85 -2.86
C ALA A 43 -7.28 12.01 -4.28
N LYS A 44 -7.19 10.98 -5.15
CA LYS A 44 -7.71 11.03 -6.53
C LYS A 44 -9.23 10.96 -6.61
N PHE A 45 -9.88 10.41 -5.60
CA PHE A 45 -11.33 10.23 -5.60
C PHE A 45 -12.03 11.52 -5.19
N THR A 46 -13.12 11.89 -5.87
CA THR A 46 -13.93 13.06 -5.49
C THR A 46 -14.59 12.84 -4.13
N ILE A 47 -15.13 11.64 -3.90
CA ILE A 47 -15.84 11.26 -2.67
C ILE A 47 -14.89 10.48 -1.75
N GLY A 48 -14.97 10.69 -0.44
CA GLY A 48 -14.20 9.97 0.58
C GLY A 48 -13.65 10.88 1.67
N LEU A 49 -13.09 10.27 2.72
CA LEU A 49 -12.43 10.98 3.82
C LEU A 49 -11.16 11.67 3.30
N LYS A 50 -11.08 12.98 3.46
CA LYS A 50 -9.95 13.79 3.01
C LYS A 50 -8.88 13.90 4.09
N GLN A 51 -7.68 14.27 3.67
CA GLN A 51 -6.57 14.49 4.59
C GLN A 51 -6.97 15.54 5.64
N GLY A 52 -6.73 15.21 6.91
CA GLY A 52 -7.09 16.05 8.05
C GLY A 52 -8.51 15.84 8.57
N GLN A 53 -9.36 15.11 7.84
CA GLN A 53 -10.71 14.82 8.31
C GLN A 53 -10.73 13.64 9.28
N THR A 54 -11.56 13.75 10.33
CA THR A 54 -11.74 12.72 11.36
C THR A 54 -13.21 12.38 11.51
N VAL A 55 -13.54 11.10 11.43
CA VAL A 55 -14.91 10.62 11.70
C VAL A 55 -15.14 10.64 13.22
N THR A 56 -16.21 11.33 13.63
CA THR A 56 -16.72 11.31 15.00
C THR A 56 -18.13 10.74 15.02
N PRO A 57 -18.68 10.34 16.19
CA PRO A 57 -20.05 9.82 16.27
C PRO A 57 -21.12 10.77 15.75
N ALA A 58 -20.87 12.09 15.77
CA ALA A 58 -21.83 13.10 15.32
C ALA A 58 -21.65 13.49 13.86
N CYS A 59 -20.40 13.55 13.37
CA CYS A 59 -20.08 14.00 12.01
C CYS A 59 -18.60 13.75 11.66
N VAL A 60 -18.25 14.03 10.40
CA VAL A 60 -16.85 14.22 9.98
C VAL A 60 -16.41 15.64 10.37
N LYS A 61 -15.30 15.74 11.09
CA LYS A 61 -14.62 16.99 11.44
C LYS A 61 -13.43 17.23 10.53
#